data_AF-A0A0J8UH17-F1
#
_entry.id   AF-A0A0J8UH17-F1
#
_cell.length_a   1.000
_cell.length_b   1.000
_cell.length_c   1.000
_cell.angle_alpha   90.00
_cell.angle_beta   90.00
_cell.angle_gamma   90.00
#
_symmetry.space_group_name_H-M   'P 1'
#
loop_
_entity.id
_entity.type
_entity.pdbx_description
1 polymer ?
#
loop_
_entity_poly.entity_id
_entity_poly.type
_entity_poly.pdbx_seq_one_letter_code
_entity_poly.pdbx_strand_id
1 'polypeptide(L)' 'MSAEYVRRHYGVDYRRGDRVTVDGKPGRIVSFPGAQLGVRLDGERRTRRAHPTWRVERAA' A
#
# COMPACT_ATOMS: atom_id res chain seq x y z
N MET A 1 11.42 9.26 0.41
CA MET A 1 11.23 8.37 -0.76
C MET A 1 9.84 8.60 -1.34
N SER A 2 9.68 8.36 -2.64
CA SER A 2 8.46 8.64 -3.41
C SER A 2 7.75 7.35 -3.83
N ALA A 3 6.51 7.48 -4.31
CA ALA A 3 5.80 6.37 -4.95
C ALA A 3 6.58 5.80 -6.14
N GLU A 4 7.27 6.66 -6.89
CA GLU A 4 8.08 6.27 -8.04
C GLU A 4 9.20 5.29 -7.66
N TYR A 5 9.91 5.54 -6.55
CA TYR A 5 10.92 4.62 -6.07
C TYR A 5 10.35 3.23 -5.79
N VAL A 6 9.21 3.17 -5.09
CA VAL A 6 8.53 1.91 -4.76
C VAL A 6 8.13 1.16 -6.03
N ARG A 7 7.56 1.86 -7.01
CA ARG A 7 7.16 1.29 -8.29
C ARG A 7 8.33 0.71 -9.06
N ARG A 8 9.41 1.48 -9.18
CA ARG A 8 10.62 1.06 -9.89
C ARG A 8 11.35 -0.08 -9.18
N HIS A 9 11.41 -0.04 -7.85
CA HIS A 9 12.17 -1.01 -7.05
C HIS A 9 11.48 -2.38 -6.99
N TYR A 10 10.15 -2.42 -6.93
CA TYR A 10 9.39 -3.67 -6.82
C TYR A 10 8.63 -4.07 -8.10
N GLY A 11 8.70 -3.28 -9.18
CA GLY A 11 7.95 -3.54 -10.41
C GLY A 11 6.43 -3.47 -10.24
N VAL A 12 5.96 -2.61 -9.32
CA VAL A 12 4.53 -2.42 -9.00
C VAL A 12 4.04 -1.07 -9.52
N ASP A 13 2.72 -0.87 -9.60
CA ASP A 13 2.11 0.35 -10.14
C ASP A 13 1.15 1.04 -9.14
N TYR A 14 1.22 0.68 -7.86
CA TYR A 14 0.38 1.23 -6.79
C TYR A 14 0.37 2.77 -6.74
N ARG A 15 -0.80 3.33 -6.45
CA ARG A 15 -1.05 4.77 -6.35
C ARG A 15 -1.70 5.13 -5.02
N ARG A 16 -1.51 6.38 -4.58
CA ARG A 16 -2.32 6.91 -3.47
C ARG A 16 -3.78 6.89 -3.92
N GLY A 17 -4.66 6.42 -3.04
CA GLY A 17 -6.07 6.25 -3.35
C GLY A 17 -6.45 4.83 -3.76
N ASP A 18 -5.51 3.99 -4.18
CA ASP A 18 -5.81 2.60 -4.57
C ASP A 18 -6.42 1.82 -3.40
N ARG A 19 -7.42 0.99 -3.72
CA ARG A 19 -7.99 0.02 -2.78
C ARG A 19 -7.17 -1.26 -2.82
N VAL A 20 -6.81 -1.74 -1.64
CA VAL A 20 -6.00 -2.94 -1.47
C VAL A 20 -6.50 -3.74 -0.28
N THR A 21 -6.25 -5.04 -0.30
CA THR A 21 -6.38 -5.93 0.84
C THR A 21 -4.99 -6.30 1.31
N VAL A 22 -4.67 -6.04 2.58
CA VAL A 22 -3.37 -6.36 3.20
C VAL A 22 -3.61 -7.39 4.29
N ASP A 23 -3.02 -8.58 4.17
CA ASP A 23 -3.24 -9.69 5.11
C ASP A 23 -4.74 -9.98 5.35
N GLY A 24 -5.54 -9.98 4.27
CA GLY A 24 -6.99 -10.20 4.35
C GLY A 24 -7.80 -9.00 4.87
N LYS A 25 -7.16 -7.87 5.20
CA LYS A 25 -7.84 -6.66 5.70
C LYS A 25 -7.94 -5.59 4.61
N PRO A 26 -9.15 -5.13 4.26
CA PRO A 26 -9.33 -4.10 3.25
C PRO A 26 -8.84 -2.73 3.76
N GLY A 27 -8.31 -1.93 2.83
CA GLY A 27 -7.81 -0.61 3.12
C GLY A 27 -7.51 0.22 1.87
N ARG A 28 -6.94 1.39 2.09
CA ARG A 28 -6.57 2.33 1.02
C ARG A 28 -5.13 2.79 1.16
N ILE A 29 -4.41 2.86 0.06
CA ILE A 29 -3.04 3.42 0.05
C ILE A 29 -3.13 4.94 0.25
N VAL A 30 -2.48 5.45 1.28
CA VAL A 30 -2.47 6.87 1.65
C VAL A 30 -1.07 7.49 1.53
N SER A 31 -0.01 6.69 1.56
CA SER A 31 1.36 7.18 1.48
C SER A 31 2.36 6.10 1.02
N PHE A 32 3.62 6.51 0.83
CA PHE A 32 4.74 5.63 0.46
C PHE A 32 5.93 5.90 1.39
N PRO A 33 5.88 5.46 2.66
CA PRO A 33 6.95 5.70 3.63
C PRO A 33 8.15 4.78 3.31
N GLY A 34 9.26 5.37 2.86
CA GLY A 34 10.44 4.59 2.48
C GLY A 34 10.16 3.73 1.24
N ALA A 35 10.46 2.44 1.34
CA ALA A 35 10.18 1.42 0.31
C ALA A 35 8.86 0.66 0.56
N GLN A 36 7.94 1.21 1.36
CA GLN A 36 6.71 0.51 1.77
C GLN A 36 5.45 1.23 1.28
N LEU A 37 4.33 0.52 1.24
CA LEU A 37 3.00 1.08 1.09
C LEU A 37 2.48 1.53 2.45
N GLY A 38 2.07 2.79 2.57
CA GLY A 38 1.32 3.28 3.71
C GLY A 38 -0.17 3.05 3.46
N VAL A 39 -0.77 2.12 4.19
CA VAL A 39 -2.17 1.71 4.02
C VAL A 39 -2.97 2.11 5.25
N ARG A 40 -4.13 2.73 5.04
CA ARG A 40 -5.14 2.90 6.09
C ARG A 40 -6.17 1.79 5.93
N LEU A 41 -6.20 0.88 6.90
CA LEU A 41 -7.20 -0.18 6.95
C LEU A 41 -8.57 0.41 7.29
N ASP A 42 -9.62 -0.21 6.79
CA ASP A 42 -10.98 0.26 7.04
C ASP A 42 -11.31 0.19 8.53
N GLY A 43 -11.92 1.26 9.05
CA GLY A 43 -12.19 1.41 10.49
C GLY A 43 -10.97 1.81 11.33
N GLU A 44 -9.75 1.80 10.79
CA GLU A 44 -8.56 2.27 11.49
C GLU A 44 -8.23 3.73 11.18
N ARG A 45 -7.86 4.50 12.21
CA ARG A 45 -7.34 5.87 12.03
C ARG A 45 -5.84 5.90 11.72
N ARG A 46 -5.11 4.84 12.07
CA ARG A 46 -3.65 4.78 11.91
C ARG A 46 -3.28 4.22 10.54
N THR A 47 -2.17 4.71 10.00
CA THR A 47 -1.55 4.15 8.80
C THR A 47 -0.64 2.99 9.20
N ARG A 48 -0.82 1.85 8.55
CA ARG A 48 0.08 0.68 8.64
C ARG A 48 1.04 0.70 7.46
N ARG A 49 2.22 0.10 7.64
CA ARG A 49 3.17 -0.11 6.55
C ARG A 49 3.01 -1.53 6.04
N ALA A 50 2.94 -1.69 4.72
CA ALA A 50 2.88 -2.98 4.05
C ALA A 50 4.01 -3.07 3.02
N HIS A 51 4.64 -4.24 2.92
CA HIS A 51 5.62 -4.47 1.87
C HIS A 51 4.88 -4.62 0.52
N PRO A 52 5.28 -3.93 -0.56
CA PRO A 52 4.47 -3.86 -1.78
C PRO A 52 4.19 -5.22 -2.45
N THR A 53 5.04 -6.21 -2.20
CA THR A 53 4.94 -7.57 -2.76
C THR A 53 4.51 -8.64 -1.75
N TRP A 54 4.14 -8.26 -0.52
CA TRP A 54 3.79 -9.24 0.51
C TRP A 54 2.31 -9.16 0.88
N ARG A 55 1.54 -10.16 0.45
CA ARG A 55 0.11 -10.31 0.80
C ARG A 55 -0.70 -9.03 0.60
N VAL A 56 -0.38 -8.30 -0.46
CA VAL A 56 -1.14 -7.14 -0.94
C VAL A 56 -1.87 -7.59 -2.18
N GLU A 57 -3.19 -7.59 -2.09
CA GLU A 57 -4.08 -7.88 -3.21
C GLU A 57 -4.78 -6.60 -3.63
N ARG A 58 -4.97 -6.42 -4.94
CA ARG A 58 -5.80 -5.33 -5.45
C ARG A 58 -7.25 -5.67 -5.16
N ALA A 59 -7.97 -4.75 -4.52
CA ALA A 59 -9.42 -4.90 -4.45
C ALA A 59 -9.99 -4.74 -5.87
N ALA A 60 -10.85 -5.65 -6.28
CA ALA A 60 -11.61 -5.56 -7.52
C ALA A 60 -12.58 -4.38 -7.51
#